data_AF-A0A4Y3RAR0-F1
#
_entry.id   AF-A0A4Y3RAR0-F1
#
_cell.length_a   1.000
_cell.length_b   1.000
_cell.length_c   1.000
_cell.angle_alpha   90.00
_cell.angle_beta   90.00
_cell.angle_gamma   90.00
#
_symmetry.space_group_name_H-M   'P 1'
#
loop_
_entity.id
_entity.type
_entity.pdbx_description
1 polymer ?
#
loop_
_entity_poly.entity_id
_entity_poly.type
_entity_poly.pdbx_seq_one_letter_code
_entity_poly.pdbx_strand_id
1 'polypeptide(L)'
;MLRERMGLPGSKNACEQGECGSCTVRLDGTPVCACLVAAGQAEGREVTTVEGLPEFARRRAGGAERAAGDAEAAAELSPVQQAFIDAGAVQCGFCTPGLLVAADELIERKPQPSDADIREALSGNLCRCTGYEKILDAVRLAAARADETREVV
;
A
#
# COMPACT_ATOMS: atom_id res chain seq x y z
N MET A 1 -0.67 -9.87 15.67
CA MET A 1 -0.32 -11.04 14.82
C MET A 1 0.75 -10.67 13.81
N LEU A 2 0.46 -9.83 12.81
CA LEU A 2 1.41 -9.42 11.76
C LEU A 2 2.77 -8.99 12.32
N ARG A 3 2.76 -8.00 13.22
CA ARG A 3 3.98 -7.40 13.79
C ARG A 3 4.75 -8.38 14.69
N GLU A 4 4.08 -8.88 15.73
CA GLU A 4 4.75 -9.61 16.82
C GLU A 4 4.98 -11.10 16.54
N ARG A 5 4.11 -11.74 15.74
CA ARG A 5 4.18 -13.19 15.49
C ARG A 5 4.67 -13.54 14.10
N MET A 6 4.38 -12.71 13.10
CA MET A 6 4.80 -12.93 11.71
C MET A 6 6.01 -12.10 11.30
N GLY A 7 6.49 -11.20 12.17
CA GLY A 7 7.67 -10.37 11.88
C GLY A 7 7.46 -9.40 10.72
N LEU A 8 6.22 -8.97 10.46
CA LEU A 8 5.84 -8.01 9.43
C LEU A 8 5.50 -6.66 10.09
N PRO A 9 6.50 -5.80 10.39
CA PRO A 9 6.32 -4.61 11.22
C PRO A 9 5.76 -3.41 10.46
N GLY A 10 5.58 -3.50 9.14
CA GLY A 10 5.18 -2.42 8.25
C GLY A 10 3.86 -1.79 8.67
N SER A 11 2.82 -2.60 8.88
CA SER A 11 1.54 -2.12 9.44
C SER A 11 1.74 -1.59 10.86
N LYS A 12 1.30 -0.36 11.14
CA LYS A 12 1.55 0.31 12.42
C LYS A 12 0.29 0.41 13.27
N ASN A 13 0.42 0.07 14.55
CA ASN A 13 -0.58 0.37 15.57
C ASN A 13 -0.32 1.77 16.12
N ALA A 14 -1.22 2.73 15.85
CA ALA A 14 -1.17 4.08 16.41
C ALA A 14 -2.39 4.38 17.28
N CYS A 15 -3.57 4.54 16.68
CA CYS A 15 -4.78 4.86 17.43
C CYS A 15 -5.51 3.63 17.98
N GLU A 16 -5.40 2.49 17.29
CA GLU A 16 -6.13 1.24 17.60
C GLU A 16 -7.67 1.37 17.60
N GLN A 17 -8.20 2.42 16.97
CA GLN A 17 -9.64 2.67 16.84
C GLN A 17 -10.15 2.68 15.39
N GLY A 18 -9.28 2.42 14.41
CA GLY A 18 -9.64 2.45 12.98
C GLY A 18 -9.65 3.84 12.33
N GLU A 19 -9.22 4.88 13.04
CA GLU A 19 -9.31 6.27 12.57
C GLU A 19 -8.10 6.72 11.73
N CYS A 20 -6.89 6.28 12.10
CA CYS A 20 -5.67 6.88 11.53
C CYS A 20 -5.15 6.21 10.24
N GLY A 21 -5.62 5.01 9.90
CA GLY A 21 -5.20 4.26 8.70
C GLY A 21 -3.76 3.72 8.69
N SER A 22 -2.92 3.98 9.69
CA SER A 22 -1.52 3.48 9.69
C SER A 22 -1.40 1.96 9.73
N CYS A 23 -2.49 1.26 10.05
CA CYS A 23 -2.60 -0.19 10.08
C CYS A 23 -3.31 -0.76 8.85
N THR A 24 -3.56 0.05 7.81
CA THR A 24 -4.26 -0.39 6.60
C THR A 24 -3.50 -1.53 5.92
N VAL A 25 -4.21 -2.65 5.72
CA VAL A 25 -3.79 -3.82 4.96
C VAL A 25 -4.89 -4.17 3.97
N ARG A 26 -4.61 -5.03 3.00
CA ARG A 26 -5.67 -5.62 2.15
C ARG A 26 -6.07 -6.97 2.72
N LEU A 27 -7.36 -7.19 2.89
CA LEU A 27 -7.95 -8.46 3.27
C LEU A 27 -8.87 -8.91 2.13
N ASP A 28 -8.50 -9.98 1.43
CA ASP A 28 -9.08 -10.41 0.16
C ASP A 28 -9.19 -9.25 -0.85
N GLY A 29 -8.07 -8.55 -1.04
CA GLY A 29 -7.97 -7.40 -1.94
C GLY A 29 -8.61 -6.10 -1.44
N THR A 30 -9.43 -6.12 -0.38
CA THR A 30 -10.12 -4.92 0.14
C THR A 30 -9.32 -4.25 1.26
N PRO A 31 -9.11 -2.91 1.26
CA PRO A 31 -8.42 -2.22 2.33
C PRO A 31 -9.23 -2.26 3.64
N VAL A 32 -8.59 -2.65 4.73
CA VAL A 32 -9.18 -2.71 6.07
C VAL A 32 -8.20 -2.20 7.12
N CYS A 33 -8.72 -1.64 8.22
CA CYS A 33 -7.91 -1.34 9.40
C CYS A 33 -7.56 -2.63 10.15
N ALA A 34 -6.32 -3.11 10.04
CA ALA A 34 -5.91 -4.36 10.67
C ALA A 34 -6.10 -4.37 12.20
N CYS A 35 -6.10 -3.20 12.86
CA CYS A 35 -6.35 -3.10 14.29
C CYS A 35 -7.79 -3.48 14.69
N LEU A 36 -8.73 -3.46 13.76
CA LEU A 36 -10.15 -3.82 13.98
C LEU A 36 -10.50 -5.22 13.44
N VAL A 37 -9.53 -5.94 12.87
CA VAL A 37 -9.73 -7.30 12.36
C VAL A 37 -9.15 -8.30 13.36
N ALA A 38 -10.01 -9.11 13.97
CA ALA A 38 -9.56 -10.17 14.85
C ALA A 38 -8.83 -11.26 14.05
N ALA A 39 -7.78 -11.83 14.62
CA ALA A 39 -6.95 -12.84 13.93
C ALA A 39 -7.77 -14.02 13.37
N GLY A 40 -8.75 -14.52 14.14
CA GLY A 40 -9.63 -15.61 13.69
C GLY A 40 -10.54 -15.24 12.52
N GLN A 41 -10.80 -13.95 12.28
CA GLN A 41 -11.57 -13.49 11.11
C GLN A 41 -10.73 -13.48 9.82
N ALA A 42 -9.40 -13.60 9.94
CA ALA A 42 -8.46 -13.68 8.82
C ALA A 42 -8.05 -15.12 8.48
N GLU A 43 -8.55 -16.12 9.21
CA GLU A 43 -8.24 -17.54 8.96
C GLU A 43 -8.67 -17.95 7.54
N GLY A 44 -7.73 -18.50 6.76
CA GLY A 44 -7.95 -18.92 5.38
C GLY A 44 -8.15 -17.79 4.37
N ARG A 45 -7.92 -16.53 4.75
CA ARG A 45 -8.08 -15.34 3.90
C ARG A 45 -6.73 -14.79 3.47
N GLU A 46 -6.71 -14.07 2.35
CA GLU A 46 -5.48 -13.43 1.87
C GLU A 46 -5.27 -12.08 2.56
N VAL A 47 -4.10 -11.90 3.20
CA VAL A 47 -3.70 -10.61 3.78
C VAL A 47 -2.47 -10.09 3.05
N THR A 48 -2.59 -8.91 2.44
CA THR A 48 -1.45 -8.20 1.84
C THR A 48 -1.09 -6.97 2.66
N THR A 49 0.15 -6.93 3.15
CA THR A 49 0.73 -5.80 3.88
C THR A 49 1.61 -4.95 2.96
N VAL A 50 2.17 -3.85 3.45
CA VAL A 50 3.11 -3.01 2.69
C VAL A 50 4.32 -3.80 2.17
N GLU A 51 4.80 -4.77 2.94
CA GLU A 51 5.92 -5.65 2.57
C GLU A 51 5.57 -6.53 1.36
N GLY A 52 4.30 -6.90 1.20
CA GLY A 52 3.82 -7.74 0.11
C GLY A 52 3.45 -6.98 -1.17
N LEU A 53 3.45 -5.64 -1.17
CA LEU A 53 3.04 -4.84 -2.31
C LEU A 53 3.82 -5.12 -3.60
N PRO A 54 5.15 -5.33 -3.59
CA PRO A 54 5.87 -5.70 -4.81
C PRO A 54 5.37 -6.98 -5.46
N GLU A 55 5.22 -8.04 -4.66
CA GLU A 55 4.73 -9.34 -5.14
C GLU A 55 3.29 -9.22 -5.61
N PHE A 56 2.45 -8.52 -4.84
CA PHE A 56 1.06 -8.28 -5.20
C PHE A 56 0.93 -7.56 -6.54
N ALA A 57 1.69 -6.48 -6.75
CA ALA A 57 1.70 -5.73 -8.00
C ALA A 57 2.16 -6.59 -9.18
N ARG A 58 3.17 -7.45 -8.98
CA ARG A 58 3.66 -8.38 -10.01
C ARG A 58 2.61 -9.43 -10.39
N ARG A 59 1.97 -10.07 -9.39
CA ARG A 59 0.88 -11.04 -9.64
C ARG A 59 -0.26 -10.40 -10.42
N ARG A 60 -0.65 -9.17 -10.07
CA ARG A 60 -1.69 -8.41 -10.77
C ARG A 60 -1.32 -8.11 -12.23
N ALA A 61 -0.04 -7.89 -12.52
CA ALA A 61 0.48 -7.68 -13.87
C ALA A 61 0.67 -8.98 -14.68
N GLY A 62 0.26 -10.14 -14.14
CA GLY A 62 0.41 -11.44 -14.81
C GLY A 62 1.81 -12.05 -14.72
N GLY A 63 2.69 -11.52 -13.86
CA GLY A 63 4.02 -12.08 -13.64
C GLY A 63 3.99 -13.39 -12.84
N ALA A 64 4.97 -14.27 -13.10
CA ALA A 64 5.13 -15.52 -12.37
C ALA A 64 5.56 -15.30 -10.90
N GLU A 65 5.14 -16.20 -10.02
CA GLU A 65 5.47 -16.19 -8.59
C GLU A 65 6.97 -16.39 -8.39
N ARG A 66 7.61 -15.55 -7.55
CA ARG A 66 9.03 -15.73 -7.24
C ARG A 66 9.21 -16.99 -6.38
N ALA A 67 10.25 -17.77 -6.68
CA ALA A 67 10.64 -18.88 -5.81
C ALA A 67 11.03 -18.33 -4.43
N ALA A 68 10.51 -18.95 -3.36
CA ALA A 68 10.85 -18.60 -1.99
C ALA A 68 12.34 -18.89 -1.72
N GLY A 69 13.20 -17.88 -1.90
CA GLY A 69 14.65 -18.05 -1.74
C GLY A 69 15.51 -16.81 -2.03
N ASP A 70 15.02 -15.85 -2.82
CA ASP A 70 15.83 -14.73 -3.30
C ASP A 70 15.80 -13.48 -2.38
N ALA A 71 15.95 -13.68 -1.07
CA ALA A 71 15.84 -12.62 -0.06
C ALA A 71 16.94 -11.53 -0.14
N GLU A 72 17.97 -11.73 -0.95
CA GLU A 72 19.15 -10.85 -1.06
C GLU A 72 19.23 -10.03 -2.35
N ALA A 73 18.35 -10.27 -3.33
CA ALA A 73 18.18 -9.31 -4.43
C ALA A 73 17.44 -8.10 -3.86
N ALA A 74 17.95 -6.89 -4.07
CA ALA A 74 17.29 -5.64 -3.67
C ALA A 74 15.80 -5.76 -3.97
N ALA A 75 14.98 -5.80 -2.91
CA ALA A 75 13.57 -6.07 -3.02
C ALA A 75 12.99 -5.05 -4.01
N GLU A 76 12.53 -5.55 -5.16
CA GLU A 76 11.94 -4.72 -6.19
C GLU A 76 10.78 -3.97 -5.56
N LEU A 77 10.72 -2.65 -5.72
CA LEU A 77 9.65 -1.85 -5.15
C LEU A 77 8.41 -1.93 -6.05
N SER A 78 7.22 -1.88 -5.46
CA SER A 78 6.01 -1.67 -6.26
C SER A 78 6.02 -0.27 -6.89
N PRO A 79 5.30 -0.05 -8.00
CA PRO A 79 5.23 1.28 -8.65
C PRO A 79 4.81 2.40 -7.69
N VAL A 80 3.87 2.12 -6.78
CA VAL A 80 3.43 3.11 -5.78
C VAL A 80 4.49 3.39 -4.71
N GLN A 81 5.26 2.38 -4.30
CA GLN A 81 6.38 2.57 -3.37
C GLN A 81 7.46 3.46 -3.98
N GLN A 82 7.84 3.19 -5.23
CA GLN A 82 8.83 4.00 -5.93
C GLN A 82 8.33 5.43 -6.14
N ALA A 83 7.06 5.62 -6.48
CA ALA A 83 6.49 6.96 -6.67
C ALA A 83 6.47 7.80 -5.38
N PHE A 84 6.21 7.19 -4.21
CA PHE A 84 6.28 7.89 -2.92
C PHE A 84 7.70 8.35 -2.59
N ILE A 85 8.72 7.58 -2.97
CA ILE A 85 10.13 7.97 -2.83
C ILE A 85 10.43 9.15 -3.75
N ASP A 86 10.13 9.00 -5.04
CA ASP A 86 10.48 9.99 -6.07
C ASP A 86 9.79 11.35 -5.85
N ALA A 87 8.54 11.33 -5.37
CA ALA A 87 7.79 12.55 -5.07
C ALA A 87 8.18 13.20 -3.73
N GLY A 88 9.00 12.54 -2.90
CA GLY A 88 9.31 13.02 -1.54
C GLY A 88 8.10 12.97 -0.60
N ALA A 89 7.23 11.96 -0.76
CA ALA A 89 6.00 11.80 0.01
C ALA A 89 6.19 11.19 1.41
N VAL A 90 7.45 11.08 1.87
CA VAL A 90 7.82 10.43 3.12
C VAL A 90 8.68 11.38 3.96
N GLN A 91 8.28 11.57 5.22
CA GLN A 91 9.10 12.26 6.24
C GLN A 91 9.40 11.29 7.40
N CYS A 92 8.59 11.28 8.46
CA CYS A 92 8.76 10.34 9.57
C CYS A 92 8.47 8.87 9.19
N GLY A 93 7.76 8.63 8.09
CA GLY A 93 7.46 7.30 7.57
C GLY A 93 6.37 6.52 8.30
N PHE A 94 5.81 7.03 9.40
CA PHE A 94 4.90 6.23 10.24
C PHE A 94 3.56 5.90 9.56
N CYS A 95 2.97 6.86 8.85
CA CYS A 95 1.71 6.68 8.11
C CYS A 95 1.91 6.05 6.72
N THR A 96 3.14 6.03 6.21
CA THR A 96 3.47 5.63 4.84
C THR A 96 2.99 4.21 4.49
N PRO A 97 3.12 3.19 5.36
CA PRO A 97 2.60 1.85 5.08
C PRO A 97 1.12 1.81 4.70
N GLY A 98 0.27 2.48 5.48
CA GLY A 98 -1.17 2.50 5.23
C GLY A 98 -1.54 3.29 3.97
N LEU A 99 -0.87 4.43 3.76
CA LEU A 99 -1.03 5.25 2.55
C LEU A 99 -0.66 4.48 1.28
N LEU A 100 0.45 3.74 1.30
CA LEU A 100 0.89 2.94 0.15
C LEU A 100 -0.12 1.85 -0.21
N VAL A 101 -0.67 1.15 0.79
CA VAL A 101 -1.68 0.12 0.58
C VAL A 101 -2.98 0.71 0.02
N ALA A 102 -3.45 1.83 0.57
CA ALA A 102 -4.66 2.50 0.10
C ALA A 102 -4.49 3.07 -1.32
N ALA A 103 -3.31 3.63 -1.62
CA ALA A 103 -3.00 4.15 -2.96
C ALA A 103 -2.86 3.03 -4.00
N ASP A 104 -2.22 1.90 -3.66
CA ASP A 104 -2.12 0.73 -4.54
C ASP A 104 -3.51 0.22 -4.94
N GLU A 105 -4.40 0.08 -3.97
CA GLU A 105 -5.77 -0.39 -4.22
C GLU A 105 -6.61 0.61 -5.03
N LEU A 106 -6.47 1.92 -4.77
CA LEU A 106 -7.11 2.95 -5.59
C LEU A 106 -6.68 2.83 -7.06
N ILE A 107 -5.38 2.73 -7.32
CA ILE A 107 -4.83 2.70 -8.69
C ILE A 107 -5.26 1.41 -9.40
N GLU A 108 -5.30 0.28 -8.68
CA GLU A 108 -5.82 -0.97 -9.23
C GLU A 108 -7.28 -0.83 -9.68
N ARG A 109 -8.15 -0.27 -8.82
CA ARG A 109 -9.58 -0.11 -9.11
C ARG A 109 -9.84 0.99 -10.14
N LYS A 110 -9.07 2.08 -10.09
CA LYS A 110 -9.21 3.28 -10.92
C LYS A 110 -7.83 3.75 -11.41
N PRO A 111 -7.36 3.24 -12.56
CA PRO A 111 -6.02 3.51 -13.09
C PRO A 111 -5.70 4.99 -13.36
N GLN A 112 -6.73 5.77 -13.69
CA GLN A 112 -6.64 7.22 -13.89
C GLN A 112 -7.54 7.94 -12.88
N PRO A 113 -7.15 8.00 -11.58
CA PRO A 113 -7.97 8.63 -10.56
C PRO A 113 -7.90 10.16 -10.68
N SER A 114 -9.03 10.82 -10.47
CA SER A 114 -9.05 12.27 -10.31
C SER A 114 -8.55 12.67 -8.93
N ASP A 115 -8.23 13.95 -8.78
CA ASP A 115 -7.87 14.57 -7.51
C ASP A 115 -8.90 14.37 -6.38
N ALA A 116 -10.19 14.27 -6.73
CA ALA A 116 -11.24 13.98 -5.77
C ALA A 116 -11.22 12.50 -5.35
N ASP A 117 -10.96 11.59 -6.29
CA ASP A 117 -10.86 10.16 -5.98
C ASP A 117 -9.67 9.86 -5.07
N ILE A 118 -8.51 10.51 -5.31
CA ILE A 118 -7.32 10.33 -4.49
C ILE A 118 -7.59 10.80 -3.06
N ARG A 119 -8.19 12.00 -2.90
CA ARG A 119 -8.52 12.54 -1.58
C ARG A 119 -9.51 11.66 -0.82
N GLU A 120 -10.53 11.16 -1.52
CA GLU A 120 -11.51 10.26 -0.92
C GLU A 120 -10.88 8.95 -0.45
N ALA A 121 -10.11 8.28 -1.33
CA ALA A 121 -9.48 7.01 -0.99
C ALA A 121 -8.45 7.11 0.15
N LEU A 122 -7.81 8.28 0.29
CA LEU A 122 -6.83 8.52 1.35
C LEU A 122 -7.43 9.18 2.61
N SER A 123 -8.72 9.49 2.63
CA SER A 123 -9.38 10.19 3.75
C SER A 123 -9.23 9.45 5.09
N GLY A 124 -9.16 8.11 5.06
CA GLY A 124 -8.92 7.27 6.24
C GLY A 124 -7.45 7.13 6.65
N ASN A 125 -6.51 7.83 6.02
CA ASN A 125 -5.07 7.75 6.32
C ASN A 125 -4.52 9.10 6.78
N LEU A 126 -4.25 9.21 8.08
CA LEU A 126 -3.80 10.47 8.68
C LEU A 126 -2.28 10.62 8.59
N CYS A 127 -1.85 11.74 8.00
CA CYS A 127 -0.45 12.16 7.98
C CYS A 127 -0.26 13.47 8.75
N ARG A 128 0.70 13.49 9.68
CA ARG A 128 1.02 14.68 10.47
C ARG A 128 2.20 15.50 9.94
N CYS A 129 2.98 14.95 9.01
CA CYS A 129 4.27 15.52 8.62
C CYS A 129 4.24 16.19 7.23
N THR A 130 3.63 15.55 6.22
CA THR A 130 3.79 15.95 4.82
C THR A 130 2.88 17.08 4.37
N GLY A 131 1.76 17.32 5.08
CA GLY A 131 0.71 18.23 4.60
C GLY A 131 -0.05 17.71 3.37
N TYR A 132 0.05 16.42 3.06
CA TYR A 132 -0.65 15.69 1.97
C TYR A 132 -0.27 16.01 0.54
N GLU A 133 0.19 17.21 0.17
CA GLU A 133 0.38 17.49 -1.27
C GLU A 133 1.41 16.57 -1.95
N LYS A 134 2.53 16.27 -1.29
CA LYS A 134 3.49 15.30 -1.83
C LYS A 134 2.96 13.87 -1.91
N ILE A 135 1.99 13.51 -1.07
CA ILE A 135 1.29 12.23 -1.15
C ILE A 135 0.38 12.22 -2.39
N LEU A 136 -0.37 13.29 -2.64
CA LEU A 136 -1.21 13.40 -3.84
C LEU A 136 -0.35 13.35 -5.12
N ASP A 137 0.78 14.07 -5.15
CA ASP A 137 1.76 14.02 -6.24
C ASP A 137 2.26 12.58 -6.49
N ALA A 138 2.57 11.84 -5.43
CA ALA A 138 3.03 10.46 -5.52
C ALA A 138 1.97 9.52 -6.11
N VAL A 139 0.70 9.67 -5.72
CA VAL A 139 -0.39 8.85 -6.29
C VAL A 139 -0.59 9.15 -7.77
N ARG A 140 -0.56 10.43 -8.17
CA ARG A 140 -0.64 10.82 -9.59
C ARG A 140 0.52 10.22 -10.39
N LEU A 141 1.74 10.30 -9.85
CA LEU A 141 2.94 9.73 -10.48
C LEU A 141 2.85 8.20 -10.62
N ALA A 142 2.35 7.51 -9.58
CA ALA A 142 2.15 6.07 -9.61
C ALA A 142 1.10 5.65 -10.66
N ALA A 143 -0.01 6.39 -10.74
CA ALA A 143 -1.06 6.18 -11.73
C ALA A 143 -0.54 6.36 -13.17
N ALA A 144 0.20 7.44 -13.44
CA ALA A 144 0.78 7.70 -14.76
C ALA A 144 1.71 6.57 -15.23
N ARG A 145 2.60 6.08 -14.35
CA ARG A 145 3.51 4.97 -14.66
C ARG A 145 2.79 3.64 -14.92
N ALA A 146 1.70 3.39 -14.19
CA ALA A 146 0.88 2.21 -14.39
C ALA A 146 0.16 2.22 -15.75
N ASP A 147 -0.20 3.41 -16.24
CA ASP A 147 -0.80 3.61 -17.56
C ASP A 147 0.23 3.38 -18.68
N GLU A 148 1.42 3.98 -18.58
CA GLU A 148 2.53 3.77 -19.52
C GLU A 148 2.90 2.29 -19.66
N THR A 149 2.89 1.54 -18.55
CA THR A 149 3.19 0.09 -18.57
C THR A 149 2.10 -0.72 -19.28
N ARG A 150 0.85 -0.23 -19.31
CA ARG A 150 -0.28 -0.91 -19.97
C ARG A 150 -0.37 -0.60 -21.46
N GLU A 151 0.06 0.57 -21.92
CA GLU A 151 0.06 0.92 -23.35
C GLU A 151 1.12 0.16 -24.16
N VAL A 152 2.18 -0.34 -23.49
CA VAL A 152 3.33 -1.01 -24.12
C VAL A 152 3.13 -2.54 -24.25
N VAL A 153 2.06 -3.10 -23.68
CA VAL A 153 1.72 -4.55 -23.72
C VAL A 153 0.55 -4.80 -24.66
#